data_AF-A6T899-F1
#
_entry.id   AF-A6T899-F1
#
_cell.length_a   1.000
_cell.length_b   1.000
_cell.length_c   1.000
_cell.angle_alpha   90.00
_cell.angle_beta   90.00
_cell.angle_gamma   90.00
#
_symmetry.space_group_name_H-M   'P 1'
#
loop_
_entity.id
_entity.type
_entity.pdbx_description
1 polymer ?
#
loop_
_entity_poly.entity_id
_entity_poly.type
_entity_poly.pdbx_seq_one_letter_code
_entity_poly.pdbx_strand_id
1 'polypeptide(L)'
;MAEHDNIRSAVRAWAAAEGQDVVSAYIVDEWRQQGGEEIAFPDDISRARQKLFRYLDNPAESERYREYVRLLTPAIMAVLPLEYRHRLLPVDSFMSRLARLEKETSEAKVAVAMGAPRHQKLKELSEGIVEMFRIDPELTAPLMAIVTSMLGAL
;
A
#
# COMPACT_ATOMS: atom_id res chain seq x y z
N MET A 1 11.75 6.67 -7.84
CA MET A 1 12.35 5.56 -7.06
C MET A 1 11.28 4.77 -6.32
N ALA A 2 10.47 5.41 -5.45
CA ALA A 2 9.41 4.77 -4.67
C ALA A 2 8.34 4.01 -5.50
N GLU A 3 7.95 4.52 -6.66
CA GLU A 3 6.91 3.89 -7.51
C GLU A 3 7.32 2.50 -8.02
N HIS A 4 8.56 2.36 -8.51
CA HIS A 4 9.10 1.08 -8.98
C HIS A 4 9.15 0.06 -7.86
N ASP A 5 9.64 0.46 -6.68
CA ASP A 5 9.80 -0.43 -5.54
C ASP A 5 8.44 -0.90 -5.00
N ASN A 6 7.43 -0.03 -5.02
CA ASN A 6 6.06 -0.37 -4.66
C ASN A 6 5.44 -1.37 -5.64
N ILE A 7 5.59 -1.14 -6.95
CA ILE A 7 5.12 -2.06 -7.99
C ILE A 7 5.79 -3.42 -7.86
N ARG A 8 7.12 -3.45 -7.71
CA ARG A 8 7.89 -4.69 -7.44
C ARG A 8 7.35 -5.39 -6.20
N SER A 9 7.16 -4.67 -5.09
CA SER A 9 6.67 -5.23 -3.83
C SER A 9 5.28 -5.84 -3.95
N ALA A 10 4.34 -5.16 -4.63
CA ALA A 10 2.99 -5.65 -4.83
C ALA A 10 2.96 -6.91 -5.71
N VAL A 11 3.68 -6.91 -6.85
CA VAL A 11 3.76 -8.06 -7.74
C VAL A 11 4.46 -9.24 -7.08
N ARG A 12 5.51 -9.00 -6.27
CA ARG A 12 6.19 -10.04 -5.50
C ARG A 12 5.29 -10.66 -4.44
N ALA A 13 4.48 -9.87 -3.77
CA ALA A 13 3.51 -10.37 -2.79
C ALA A 13 2.46 -11.26 -3.45
N TRP A 14 1.90 -10.80 -4.56
CA TRP A 14 0.94 -11.56 -5.33
C TRP A 14 1.54 -12.87 -5.86
N ALA A 15 2.75 -12.83 -6.41
CA ALA A 15 3.44 -14.00 -6.93
C ALA A 15 3.87 -15.00 -5.84
N ALA A 16 4.02 -14.56 -4.59
CA ALA A 16 4.29 -15.45 -3.46
C ALA A 16 3.06 -16.27 -3.08
N ALA A 17 1.84 -15.75 -3.32
CA ALA A 17 0.58 -16.43 -3.05
C ALA A 17 0.15 -17.32 -4.24
N GLU A 18 0.15 -16.78 -5.46
CA GLU A 18 -0.44 -17.41 -6.64
C GLU A 18 0.58 -18.09 -7.56
N GLY A 19 1.88 -17.87 -7.32
CA GLY A 19 2.97 -18.38 -8.15
C GLY A 19 3.37 -17.43 -9.28
N GLN A 20 4.67 -17.40 -9.58
CA GLN A 20 5.23 -16.47 -10.57
C GLN A 20 4.71 -16.71 -12.00
N ASP A 21 4.47 -17.96 -12.39
CA ASP A 21 3.98 -18.29 -13.74
C ASP A 21 2.56 -17.74 -13.97
N VAL A 22 1.67 -17.92 -12.99
CA VAL A 22 0.29 -17.42 -13.01
C VAL A 22 0.26 -15.90 -13.08
N VAL A 23 0.98 -15.24 -12.18
CA VAL A 23 1.06 -13.77 -12.13
C VAL A 23 1.66 -13.19 -13.42
N SER A 24 2.70 -13.83 -13.96
CA SER A 24 3.33 -13.38 -15.20
C SER A 24 2.37 -13.51 -16.38
N ALA A 25 1.60 -14.60 -16.47
CA ALA A 25 0.61 -14.79 -17.53
C ALA A 25 -0.43 -13.66 -17.51
N TYR A 26 -1.03 -13.36 -16.35
CA TYR A 26 -2.00 -12.27 -16.23
C TYR A 26 -1.44 -10.92 -16.68
N ILE A 27 -0.24 -10.55 -16.22
CA ILE A 27 0.37 -9.26 -16.55
C ILE A 27 0.74 -9.17 -18.04
N VAL A 28 1.31 -10.24 -18.60
CA VAL A 28 1.74 -10.27 -20.01
C VAL A 28 0.54 -10.28 -20.95
N ASP A 29 -0.51 -11.03 -20.62
CA ASP A 29 -1.73 -11.09 -21.43
C ASP A 29 -2.48 -9.76 -21.39
N GLU A 30 -2.53 -9.10 -20.23
CA GLU A 30 -3.08 -7.75 -20.12
C GLU A 30 -2.25 -6.71 -20.90
N TRP A 31 -0.92 -6.78 -20.81
CA TRP A 31 -0.03 -5.90 -21.57
C TRP A 31 -0.26 -6.03 -23.08
N ARG A 32 -0.44 -7.25 -23.57
CA ARG A 32 -0.78 -7.54 -24.97
C ARG A 32 -2.15 -6.97 -25.35
N GLN A 33 -3.15 -7.11 -24.48
CA GLN A 33 -4.49 -6.54 -24.68
C GLN A 33 -4.48 -5.01 -24.74
N GLN A 34 -3.55 -4.36 -24.03
CA GLN A 34 -3.37 -2.90 -24.03
C GLN A 34 -2.53 -2.36 -25.21
N GLY A 35 -2.12 -3.20 -26.16
CA GLY A 35 -1.40 -2.81 -27.38
C GLY A 35 0.05 -3.31 -27.45
N GLY A 36 0.73 -3.39 -26.30
CA GLY A 36 1.96 -4.17 -26.15
C GLY A 36 3.20 -3.74 -26.95
N GLU A 37 3.26 -2.52 -27.49
CA GLU A 37 4.16 -2.16 -28.58
C GLU A 37 5.64 -1.98 -28.16
N GLU A 38 5.89 -1.45 -26.95
CA GLU A 38 7.25 -1.07 -26.50
C GLU A 38 8.03 -2.22 -25.87
N ILE A 39 7.35 -3.27 -25.42
CA ILE A 39 7.94 -4.41 -24.72
C ILE A 39 7.44 -5.71 -25.35
N ALA A 40 8.27 -6.31 -26.19
CA ALA A 40 7.98 -7.62 -26.77
C ALA A 40 8.25 -8.76 -25.76
N PHE A 41 7.22 -9.38 -25.20
CA PHE A 41 7.38 -10.61 -24.41
C PHE A 41 7.44 -11.85 -25.29
N PRO A 42 8.36 -12.80 -25.03
CA PRO A 42 8.36 -14.11 -25.70
C PRO A 42 7.05 -14.87 -25.45
N ASP A 43 6.63 -15.71 -26.40
CA ASP A 43 5.46 -16.57 -26.22
C ASP A 43 5.68 -17.72 -25.23
N ASP A 44 6.95 -18.09 -25.01
CA ASP A 44 7.31 -19.03 -23.96
C ASP A 44 7.11 -18.40 -22.57
N ILE A 45 6.19 -18.99 -21.79
CA ILE A 45 5.78 -18.50 -20.46
C ILE A 45 6.98 -18.37 -19.52
N SER A 46 7.90 -19.34 -19.52
CA SER A 46 9.06 -19.33 -18.63
C SER A 46 9.99 -18.16 -18.94
N ARG A 47 10.25 -17.89 -20.23
CA ARG A 47 11.05 -16.74 -20.69
C ARG A 47 10.33 -15.41 -20.45
N ALA A 48 9.01 -15.36 -20.66
CA ALA A 48 8.21 -14.16 -20.38
C ALA A 48 8.26 -13.80 -18.89
N ARG A 49 8.04 -14.78 -18.00
CA ARG A 49 8.21 -14.65 -16.55
C ARG A 49 9.60 -14.14 -16.18
N GLN A 50 10.66 -14.81 -16.66
CA GLN A 50 12.04 -14.41 -16.34
C GLN A 50 12.32 -12.97 -16.78
N LYS A 51 11.81 -12.58 -17.95
CA LYS A 51 11.96 -11.21 -18.46
C LYS A 51 11.21 -10.19 -17.60
N LEU A 52 9.96 -10.47 -17.24
CA LEU A 52 9.14 -9.61 -16.38
C LEU A 52 9.80 -9.40 -15.01
N PHE A 53 10.16 -10.48 -14.32
CA PHE A 53 10.78 -10.38 -13.00
C PHE A 53 12.16 -9.74 -13.04
N ARG A 54 12.93 -9.92 -14.12
CA ARG A 54 14.19 -9.19 -14.29
C ARG A 54 13.99 -7.67 -14.38
N TYR A 55 12.93 -7.20 -15.03
CA TYR A 55 12.58 -5.77 -15.06
C TYR A 55 12.14 -5.27 -13.70
N LEU A 56 11.31 -6.04 -12.99
CA LEU A 56 10.84 -5.71 -11.65
C LEU A 56 11.98 -5.66 -10.65
N ASP A 57 12.83 -6.69 -10.60
CA ASP A 57 13.94 -6.77 -9.63
C ASP A 57 15.01 -5.72 -9.89
N ASN A 58 15.29 -5.45 -11.16
CA ASN A 58 16.29 -4.50 -11.62
C ASN A 58 17.62 -4.56 -10.84
N PRO A 59 18.31 -5.72 -10.81
CA PRO A 59 19.50 -5.91 -9.97
C PRO A 59 20.69 -5.02 -10.34
N ALA A 60 20.71 -4.53 -11.59
CA ALA A 60 21.74 -3.61 -12.09
C ALA A 60 21.33 -2.13 -11.99
N GLU A 61 20.21 -1.83 -11.32
CA GLU A 61 19.65 -0.48 -11.14
C GLU A 61 19.48 0.32 -12.45
N SER A 62 19.21 -0.38 -13.57
CA SER A 62 19.05 0.22 -14.90
C SER A 62 17.84 1.16 -14.97
N GLU A 63 18.05 2.40 -15.41
CA GLU A 63 16.96 3.34 -15.68
C GLU A 63 15.97 2.83 -16.73
N ARG A 64 16.48 2.15 -17.76
CA ARG A 64 15.65 1.53 -18.81
C ARG A 64 14.70 0.48 -18.26
N TYR A 65 15.11 -0.29 -17.25
CA TYR A 65 14.21 -1.25 -16.60
C TYR A 65 13.16 -0.55 -15.74
N ARG A 66 13.48 0.60 -15.14
CA ARG A 66 12.49 1.44 -14.45
C ARG A 66 11.46 1.99 -15.44
N GLU A 67 11.90 2.41 -16.63
CA GLU A 67 11.00 2.84 -17.70
C GLU A 67 10.10 1.71 -18.18
N TYR A 68 10.63 0.50 -18.36
CA TYR A 68 9.82 -0.68 -18.69
C TYR A 68 8.79 -1.01 -17.60
N VAL A 69 9.16 -0.93 -16.33
CA VAL A 69 8.19 -1.13 -15.25
C VAL A 69 7.12 -0.04 -15.28
N ARG A 70 7.48 1.23 -15.53
CA ARG A 70 6.52 2.33 -15.68
C ARG A 70 5.54 2.10 -16.84
N LEU A 71 6.02 1.59 -17.98
CA LEU A 71 5.16 1.21 -19.11
C LEU A 71 4.23 0.05 -18.77
N LEU A 72 4.70 -0.92 -17.98
CA LEU A 72 3.90 -2.07 -17.54
C LEU A 72 2.91 -1.72 -16.41
N THR A 73 3.10 -0.60 -15.71
CA THR A 73 2.25 -0.21 -14.57
C THR A 73 0.75 -0.24 -14.88
N PRO A 74 0.23 0.30 -16.00
CA PRO A 74 -1.20 0.24 -16.31
C PRO A 74 -1.73 -1.19 -16.44
N ALA A 75 -0.99 -2.09 -17.11
CA ALA A 75 -1.34 -3.50 -17.22
C ALA A 75 -1.29 -4.20 -15.85
N ILE A 76 -0.24 -3.96 -15.07
CA ILE A 76 -0.12 -4.49 -13.71
C ILE A 76 -1.31 -4.03 -12.85
N MET A 77 -1.67 -2.75 -12.90
CA MET A 77 -2.78 -2.19 -12.11
C MET A 77 -4.14 -2.78 -12.47
N ALA A 78 -4.37 -3.07 -13.75
CA ALA A 78 -5.62 -3.64 -14.24
C ALA A 78 -5.85 -5.05 -13.66
N VAL A 79 -4.82 -5.89 -13.60
CA VAL A 79 -4.92 -7.28 -13.13
C VAL A 79 -4.56 -7.48 -11.65
N LEU A 80 -3.93 -6.51 -10.99
CA LEU A 80 -3.52 -6.65 -9.60
C LEU A 80 -4.75 -6.81 -8.68
N PRO A 81 -4.86 -7.92 -7.93
CA PRO A 81 -5.98 -8.13 -7.01
C PRO A 81 -6.07 -7.04 -5.96
N LEU A 82 -7.30 -6.67 -5.57
CA LEU A 82 -7.58 -5.58 -4.64
C LEU A 82 -6.80 -5.72 -3.32
N GLU A 83 -6.66 -6.95 -2.83
CA GLU A 83 -5.92 -7.28 -1.61
C GLU A 83 -4.43 -6.91 -1.66
N TYR A 84 -3.82 -6.70 -2.82
CA TYR A 84 -2.42 -6.25 -2.95
C TYR A 84 -2.28 -4.76 -3.29
N ARG A 85 -3.36 -4.09 -3.69
CA ARG A 85 -3.33 -2.67 -4.09
C ARG A 85 -2.96 -1.73 -2.94
N HIS A 86 -3.22 -2.11 -1.69
CA HIS A 86 -2.82 -1.33 -0.52
C HIS A 86 -1.30 -1.08 -0.45
N ARG A 87 -0.48 -1.96 -1.07
CA ARG A 87 0.98 -1.80 -1.13
C ARG A 87 1.46 -0.74 -2.11
N LEU A 88 0.58 -0.30 -3.01
CA LEU A 88 0.85 0.76 -3.98
C LEU A 88 0.47 2.13 -3.45
N LEU A 89 -0.25 2.16 -2.33
CA LEU A 89 -0.60 3.40 -1.68
C LEU A 89 0.65 3.99 -1.03
N PRO A 90 0.85 5.32 -1.12
CA PRO A 90 1.88 6.00 -0.35
C PRO A 90 1.78 5.61 1.14
N VAL A 91 2.92 5.57 1.83
CA VAL A 91 2.99 5.26 3.27
C VAL A 91 2.07 6.18 4.09
N ASP A 92 1.81 7.40 3.60
CA ASP A 92 0.85 8.34 4.19
C ASP A 92 -0.43 8.53 3.35
N SER A 93 -0.89 7.48 2.67
CA SER A 93 -2.20 7.50 2.01
C SER A 93 -3.34 7.59 3.03
N PHE A 94 -4.52 8.03 2.58
CA PHE A 94 -5.72 8.03 3.40
C PHE A 94 -6.00 6.65 4.05
N MET A 95 -5.81 5.56 3.30
CA MET A 95 -5.99 4.20 3.83
C MET A 95 -4.94 3.85 4.89
N SER A 96 -3.70 4.31 4.73
CA SER A 96 -2.63 4.13 5.73
C SER A 96 -2.93 4.89 7.03
N ARG A 97 -3.58 6.06 6.93
CA ARG A 97 -4.05 6.82 8.10
C ARG A 97 -5.26 6.15 8.77
N LEU A 98 -6.22 5.65 7.98
CA LEU A 98 -7.33 4.85 8.47
C LEU A 98 -6.88 3.57 9.20
N ALA A 99 -5.91 2.84 8.64
CA ALA A 99 -5.40 1.62 9.25
C ALA A 99 -4.73 1.88 10.61
N ARG A 100 -3.97 2.98 10.74
CA ARG A 100 -3.40 3.41 12.03
C ARG A 100 -4.48 3.79 13.02
N LEU A 101 -5.47 4.58 12.60
CA LEU A 101 -6.61 4.94 13.45
C LEU A 101 -7.31 3.69 14.00
N GLU A 102 -7.62 2.71 13.15
CA GLU A 102 -8.29 1.49 13.61
C GLU A 102 -7.43 0.67 14.57
N LYS A 103 -6.12 0.58 14.32
CA LYS A 103 -5.19 -0.09 15.23
C LYS A 103 -5.20 0.57 16.61
N GLU A 104 -4.87 1.85 16.68
CA GLU A 104 -4.69 2.56 17.97
C GLU A 104 -6.02 2.65 18.75
N THR A 105 -7.15 2.87 18.07
CA THR A 105 -8.46 2.87 18.75
C THR A 105 -8.89 1.49 19.21
N SER A 106 -8.48 0.42 18.53
CA SER A 106 -8.69 -0.96 18.98
C SER A 106 -7.84 -1.30 20.20
N GLU A 107 -6.57 -0.90 20.21
CA GLU A 107 -5.68 -1.06 21.38
C GLU A 107 -6.22 -0.31 22.60
N ALA A 108 -6.74 0.91 22.41
CA ALA A 108 -7.42 1.68 23.45
C ALA A 108 -8.66 0.98 24.01
N LYS A 109 -9.53 0.44 23.14
CA LYS A 109 -10.73 -0.33 23.55
C LYS A 109 -10.34 -1.55 24.39
N VAL A 110 -9.31 -2.28 23.96
CA VAL A 110 -8.78 -3.45 24.67
C VAL A 110 -8.22 -3.06 26.04
N ALA A 111 -7.41 -2.00 26.12
CA ALA A 111 -6.84 -1.52 27.38
C ALA A 111 -7.91 -1.15 28.42
N VAL A 112 -9.01 -0.55 27.97
CA VAL A 112 -10.16 -0.25 28.83
C VAL A 112 -10.89 -1.54 29.24
N ALA A 113 -11.22 -2.42 28.29
CA ALA A 113 -11.95 -3.65 28.54
C ALA A 113 -11.21 -4.61 29.49
N MET A 114 -9.89 -4.69 29.37
CA MET A 114 -9.04 -5.56 30.19
C MET A 114 -8.67 -4.95 31.55
N GLY A 115 -9.17 -3.75 31.88
CA GLY A 115 -8.87 -3.09 33.14
C GLY A 115 -7.40 -2.75 33.32
N ALA A 116 -6.70 -2.39 32.23
CA ALA A 116 -5.27 -2.11 32.26
C ALA A 116 -4.90 -1.02 33.28
N PRO A 117 -3.65 -0.98 33.77
CA PRO A 117 -3.17 0.07 34.68
C PRO A 117 -3.41 1.48 34.13
N ARG A 118 -3.61 2.46 35.02
CA ARG A 118 -3.98 3.84 34.65
C ARG A 118 -3.04 4.47 33.61
N HIS A 119 -1.72 4.29 33.76
CA HIS A 119 -0.75 4.86 32.83
C HIS A 119 -0.85 4.23 31.44
N GLN A 120 -1.16 2.93 31.36
CA GLN A 120 -1.34 2.25 30.08
C GLN A 120 -2.63 2.71 29.40
N LYS A 121 -3.75 2.80 30.14
CA LYS A 121 -4.99 3.35 29.58
C LYS A 121 -4.80 4.78 29.06
N LEU A 122 -4.07 5.62 29.79
CA LEU A 122 -3.79 6.99 29.37
C LEU A 122 -2.98 7.03 28.07
N LYS A 123 -1.95 6.18 27.95
CA LYS A 123 -1.15 6.05 26.72
C LYS A 123 -2.04 5.67 25.53
N GLU A 124 -2.72 4.53 25.60
CA GLU A 124 -3.48 3.97 24.47
C GLU A 124 -4.64 4.91 24.06
N LEU A 125 -5.34 5.51 25.03
CA LEU A 125 -6.39 6.50 24.73
C LEU A 125 -5.82 7.77 24.07
N SER A 126 -4.64 8.22 24.49
CA SER A 126 -3.99 9.39 23.89
C SER A 126 -3.54 9.11 22.46
N GLU A 127 -2.97 7.94 22.19
CA GLU A 127 -2.56 7.50 20.84
C GLU A 127 -3.78 7.40 19.91
N GLY A 128 -4.89 6.82 20.39
CA GLY A 128 -6.15 6.78 19.64
C GLY A 128 -6.71 8.17 19.30
N ILE A 129 -6.67 9.11 20.25
CA ILE A 129 -7.09 10.50 20.01
C ILE A 129 -6.19 11.17 18.96
N VAL A 130 -4.87 10.99 19.05
CA VAL A 130 -3.91 11.57 18.09
C VAL A 130 -4.17 11.08 16.66
N GLU A 131 -4.40 9.78 16.47
CA GLU A 131 -4.70 9.26 15.12
C GLU A 131 -6.07 9.70 14.59
N MET A 132 -7.06 9.99 15.45
CA MET A 132 -8.34 10.59 15.02
C MET A 132 -8.16 11.95 14.35
N PHE A 133 -7.25 12.79 14.85
CA PHE A 133 -6.94 14.08 14.21
C PHE A 133 -6.17 13.91 12.90
N ARG A 134 -5.39 12.85 12.77
CA ARG A 134 -4.53 12.62 11.60
C ARG A 134 -5.28 12.10 10.38
N ILE A 135 -6.50 11.58 10.53
CA ILE A 135 -7.26 11.02 9.40
C ILE A 135 -7.40 12.02 8.24
N ASP A 136 -7.73 13.27 8.59
CA ASP A 136 -7.80 14.43 7.72
C ASP A 136 -7.03 15.61 8.36
N PRO A 137 -5.77 15.85 7.96
CA PRO A 137 -4.95 16.91 8.51
C PRO A 137 -5.54 18.31 8.38
N GLU A 138 -6.36 18.58 7.36
CA GLU A 138 -6.97 19.88 7.14
C GLU A 138 -7.99 20.21 8.25
N LEU A 139 -8.59 19.19 8.84
CA LEU A 139 -9.57 19.32 9.91
C LEU A 139 -8.93 19.35 11.32
N THR A 140 -7.62 19.12 11.45
CA THR A 140 -6.96 19.04 12.75
C THR A 140 -7.18 20.28 13.61
N ALA A 141 -6.91 21.47 13.05
CA ALA A 141 -7.05 22.72 13.80
C ALA A 141 -8.52 23.04 14.18
N PRO A 142 -9.49 22.94 13.26
CA PRO A 142 -10.92 23.06 13.60
C PRO A 142 -11.37 22.08 14.69
N LEU A 143 -10.99 20.80 14.59
CA LEU A 143 -11.37 19.79 15.58
C LEU A 143 -10.74 20.07 16.95
N MET A 144 -9.47 20.48 17.00
CA MET A 144 -8.79 20.85 18.25
C MET A 144 -9.46 22.05 18.93
N ALA A 145 -9.90 23.04 18.15
CA ALA A 145 -10.64 24.18 18.68
C ALA A 145 -11.97 23.72 19.32
N ILE A 146 -12.73 22.86 18.63
CA ILE A 146 -13.99 22.30 19.14
C ILE A 146 -13.75 21.54 20.45
N VAL A 147 -12.78 20.62 20.49
CA VAL A 147 -12.47 19.82 21.67
C VAL A 147 -12.01 20.71 22.84
N THR A 148 -11.17 21.70 22.57
CA THR A 148 -10.70 22.65 23.60
C THR A 148 -11.87 23.45 24.17
N SER A 149 -12.78 23.93 23.33
CA SER A 149 -13.99 24.63 23.80
C SER A 149 -14.92 23.73 24.62
N MET A 150 -15.10 22.47 24.22
CA MET A 150 -15.92 21.50 24.97
C MET A 150 -15.32 21.17 26.33
N LEU A 151 -13.99 20.98 26.41
CA LEU A 151 -13.29 20.63 27.64
C LEU A 151 -13.03 21.83 28.56
N GLY A 152 -12.85 23.03 28.01
CA GLY A 152 -12.71 24.27 28.79
C GLY A 152 -14.03 24.79 29.37
N ALA A 153 -15.16 24.20 29.00
CA ALA A 153 -16.48 24.45 29.58
C ALA A 153 -16.85 23.47 30.71
N LEU A 154 -15.99 22.48 31.01
CA LEU A 154 -16.08 21.57 32.17
C LEU A 154 -15.34 22.14 33.37
#